data_AF-A0A659U7W1-F1
#
_entry.id   AF-A0A659U7W1-F1
#
_cell.length_a   1.000
_cell.length_b   1.000
_cell.length_c   1.000
_cell.angle_alpha   90.00
_cell.angle_beta   90.00
_cell.angle_gamma   90.00
#
_symmetry.space_group_name_H-M   'P 1'
#
loop_
_entity.id
_entity.type
_entity.pdbx_description
1 polymer ?
#
loop_
_entity_poly.entity_id
_entity_poly.type
_entity_poly.pdbx_seq_one_letter_code
_entity_poly.pdbx_strand_id
1 'polypeptide(L)'
;EKQAGEGVKKIDHRPHLLLPGFIDTHVHFPQMQVIASYGAELLDWLNTYTFPEETKFANAQHGRRIARLFLDETVRHGTTTVAAYCSVHKASAEAFF
;
A
#
# COMPACT_ATOMS: atom_id res chain seq x y z
N GLU A 1 20.69 32.98 2.98
CA GLU A 1 20.35 31.56 2.73
C GLU A 1 20.45 30.78 4.04
N LYS A 2 19.52 29.88 4.33
CA LYS A 2 19.67 28.99 5.50
C LYS A 2 20.72 27.95 5.15
N GLN A 3 21.86 27.98 5.82
CA GLN A 3 22.89 26.95 5.70
C GLN A 3 22.67 25.88 6.77
N ALA A 4 22.97 24.63 6.43
CA ALA A 4 23.05 23.57 7.43
C ALA A 4 24.15 23.92 8.45
N GLY A 5 23.95 23.56 9.72
CA GLY A 5 24.92 23.83 10.78
C GLY A 5 26.29 23.18 10.52
N GLU A 6 27.33 23.68 11.17
CA GLU A 6 28.65 23.07 11.15
C GLU A 6 28.58 21.61 11.65
N GLY A 7 29.22 20.69 10.92
CA GLY A 7 29.23 19.26 11.24
C GLY A 7 28.08 18.42 10.65
N VAL A 8 27.12 19.01 9.93
CA VAL A 8 26.06 18.23 9.26
C VAL A 8 26.64 17.42 8.10
N LYS A 9 26.43 16.09 8.15
CA LYS A 9 26.76 15.19 7.05
C LYS A 9 25.88 15.48 5.84
N LYS A 10 26.49 15.85 4.72
CA LYS A 10 25.80 16.01 3.43
C LYS A 10 25.73 14.65 2.72
N ILE A 11 24.55 14.30 2.20
CA ILE A 11 24.35 13.12 1.36
C ILE A 11 24.13 13.63 -0.07
N ASP A 12 24.99 13.20 -1.00
CA ASP A 12 24.92 13.60 -2.40
C ASP A 12 24.07 12.61 -3.19
N HIS A 13 22.91 13.07 -3.68
CA HIS A 13 21.94 12.25 -4.42
C HIS A 13 22.04 12.43 -5.94
N ARG A 14 22.98 13.22 -6.46
CA ARG A 14 23.11 13.43 -7.93
C ARG A 14 23.45 12.11 -8.66
N PRO A 15 22.97 11.92 -9.91
CA PRO A 15 22.19 12.84 -10.73
C PRO A 15 20.66 12.73 -10.53
N HIS A 16 20.21 12.12 -9.43
CA HIS A 16 18.78 11.86 -9.21
C HIS A 16 18.03 13.14 -8.81
N LEU A 17 16.71 13.13 -9.07
CA LEU A 17 15.78 14.15 -8.58
C LEU A 17 15.23 13.72 -7.22
N LEU A 18 15.24 14.64 -6.27
CA LEU A 18 14.54 14.47 -4.99
C LEU A 18 13.14 15.04 -5.13
N LEU A 19 12.15 14.21 -4.83
CA LEU A 19 10.73 14.57 -4.84
C LEU A 19 10.13 14.34 -3.44
N PRO A 20 9.08 15.07 -3.05
CA PRO A 20 8.24 14.66 -1.93
C PRO A 20 7.67 13.26 -2.18
N GLY A 21 7.41 12.52 -1.11
CA GLY A 21 6.74 11.22 -1.23
C GLY A 21 5.33 11.37 -1.79
N PHE A 22 4.92 10.41 -2.62
CA PHE A 22 3.62 10.43 -3.28
C PHE A 22 2.49 10.09 -2.29
N ILE A 23 1.31 10.63 -2.59
CA ILE A 23 0.09 10.43 -1.81
C ILE A 23 -0.88 9.63 -2.67
N ASP A 24 -1.20 8.41 -2.23
CA ASP A 24 -2.27 7.60 -2.82
C ASP A 24 -3.56 7.82 -2.02
N THR A 25 -4.55 8.46 -2.65
CA THR A 25 -5.78 8.86 -1.99
C THR A 25 -6.86 7.78 -2.00
N HIS A 26 -6.64 6.63 -2.65
CA HIS A 26 -7.61 5.54 -2.68
C HIS A 26 -6.97 4.22 -3.13
N VAL A 27 -6.86 3.27 -2.19
CA VAL A 27 -6.42 1.91 -2.53
C VAL A 27 -6.98 0.88 -1.56
N HIS A 28 -7.21 -0.33 -2.05
CA HIS A 28 -7.69 -1.47 -1.26
C HIS A 28 -6.55 -2.46 -1.04
N PHE A 29 -5.87 -2.39 0.11
CA PHE A 29 -4.77 -3.30 0.41
C PHE A 29 -5.16 -4.80 0.41
N PRO A 30 -6.39 -5.20 0.83
CA PRO A 30 -6.83 -6.60 0.77
C PRO A 30 -6.97 -7.16 -0.64
N GLN A 31 -7.03 -6.27 -1.65
CA GLN A 31 -7.22 -6.63 -3.04
C GLN A 31 -5.89 -6.76 -3.81
N MET A 32 -4.74 -6.63 -3.13
CA MET A 32 -3.42 -6.71 -3.76
C MET A 32 -3.24 -7.98 -4.62
N GLN A 33 -3.84 -9.09 -4.21
CA GLN A 33 -3.71 -10.39 -4.89
C GLN A 33 -4.62 -10.57 -6.11
N VAL A 34 -5.59 -9.68 -6.33
CA VAL A 34 -6.52 -9.74 -7.47
C VAL A 34 -6.29 -8.64 -8.51
N ILE A 35 -5.28 -7.80 -8.31
CA ILE A 35 -4.83 -6.82 -9.31
C ILE A 35 -4.54 -7.54 -10.63
N ALA A 36 -5.07 -7.00 -11.72
CA ALA A 36 -4.96 -7.56 -13.07
C ALA A 36 -5.59 -8.95 -13.28
N SER A 37 -6.62 -9.30 -12.50
CA SER A 37 -7.53 -10.41 -12.84
C SER A 37 -8.25 -10.15 -14.18
N TYR A 38 -8.89 -11.18 -14.76
CA TYR A 38 -9.51 -11.06 -16.08
C TYR A 38 -10.67 -10.04 -16.09
N GLY A 39 -10.74 -9.26 -17.16
CA GLY A 39 -11.71 -8.17 -17.32
C GLY A 39 -13.16 -8.66 -17.21
N ALA A 40 -13.86 -8.15 -16.22
CA ALA A 40 -15.29 -8.34 -16.00
C ALA A 40 -15.91 -6.97 -15.67
N GLU A 41 -17.22 -6.84 -15.87
CA GLU A 41 -17.96 -5.67 -15.38
C GLU A 41 -17.88 -5.60 -13.85
N LEU A 42 -18.07 -4.41 -13.28
CA LEU A 42 -17.79 -4.15 -11.86
C LEU A 42 -18.43 -5.17 -10.90
N LEU A 43 -19.73 -5.44 -11.04
CA LEU A 43 -20.42 -6.35 -10.13
C LEU A 43 -19.93 -7.79 -10.26
N ASP A 44 -19.63 -8.22 -11.48
CA ASP A 44 -19.07 -9.55 -11.72
C ASP A 44 -17.65 -9.64 -11.18
N TRP A 45 -16.83 -8.60 -11.34
CA TRP A 45 -15.50 -8.49 -10.75
C TRP A 45 -15.56 -8.60 -9.23
N LEU A 46 -16.48 -7.87 -8.59
CA LEU A 46 -16.62 -7.87 -7.14
C LEU A 46 -16.97 -9.27 -6.62
N ASN A 47 -17.94 -9.93 -7.23
CA ASN A 47 -18.39 -11.25 -6.81
C ASN A 47 -17.37 -12.37 -7.14
N THR A 48 -16.65 -12.23 -8.25
CA THR A 48 -15.72 -13.26 -8.75
C THR A 48 -14.35 -13.17 -8.08
N TYR A 49 -13.84 -11.95 -7.84
CA TYR A 49 -12.47 -11.74 -7.39
C TYR A 49 -12.40 -11.04 -6.03
N THR A 50 -13.03 -9.87 -5.89
CA THR A 50 -12.85 -9.02 -4.70
C THR A 50 -13.36 -9.69 -3.44
N PHE A 51 -14.66 -10.06 -3.38
CA PHE A 51 -15.24 -10.60 -2.15
C PHE A 51 -14.59 -11.93 -1.75
N PRO A 52 -14.35 -12.90 -2.66
CA PRO A 52 -13.61 -14.11 -2.30
C PRO A 52 -12.22 -13.83 -1.73
N GLU A 53 -11.46 -12.88 -2.28
CA GLU A 53 -10.13 -12.54 -1.74
C GLU A 53 -10.22 -11.88 -0.36
N GLU A 54 -11.12 -10.91 -0.18
CA GLU A 54 -11.28 -10.19 1.08
C GLU A 54 -11.73 -11.10 2.24
N THR A 55 -12.44 -12.21 1.96
CA THR A 55 -12.82 -13.17 3.01
C THR A 55 -11.62 -13.83 3.70
N LYS A 56 -10.47 -13.94 3.02
CA LYS A 56 -9.24 -14.54 3.57
C LYS A 56 -8.67 -13.73 4.74
N PHE A 57 -9.07 -12.46 4.88
CA PHE A 57 -8.66 -11.58 5.97
C PHE A 57 -9.35 -11.89 7.30
N ALA A 58 -10.27 -12.87 7.34
CA ALA A 58 -10.67 -13.51 8.58
C ALA A 58 -9.47 -14.19 9.29
N ASN A 59 -8.43 -14.58 8.55
CA ASN A 59 -7.17 -15.08 9.10
C ASN A 59 -6.16 -13.95 9.33
N ALA A 60 -5.88 -13.63 10.59
CA ALA A 60 -4.94 -12.57 10.97
C ALA A 60 -3.51 -12.77 10.42
N GLN A 61 -3.04 -14.01 10.25
CA GLN A 61 -1.71 -14.25 9.69
C GLN A 61 -1.66 -13.95 8.18
N HIS A 62 -2.75 -14.23 7.47
CA HIS A 62 -2.87 -13.81 6.07
C HIS A 62 -2.85 -12.28 5.97
N GLY A 63 -3.62 -11.60 6.83
CA GLY A 63 -3.64 -10.13 6.90
C GLY A 63 -2.26 -9.52 7.11
N ARG A 64 -1.51 -9.99 8.12
CA ARG A 64 -0.14 -9.50 8.42
C ARG A 64 0.82 -9.70 7.26
N ARG A 65 0.75 -10.85 6.59
CA ARG A 65 1.59 -11.14 5.41
C ARG A 65 1.31 -10.16 4.28
N ILE A 66 0.03 -9.90 3.97
CA ILE A 66 -0.34 -9.00 2.87
C ILE A 66 -0.09 -7.54 3.21
N ALA A 67 -0.37 -7.10 4.45
CA ALA A 67 -0.07 -5.74 4.87
C ALA A 67 1.44 -5.41 4.72
N ARG A 68 2.32 -6.33 5.11
CA ARG A 68 3.77 -6.17 4.90
C ARG A 68 4.13 -6.02 3.42
N LEU A 69 3.68 -6.94 2.58
CA LEU A 69 3.96 -6.90 1.14
C LEU A 69 3.42 -5.63 0.49
N PHE A 70 2.22 -5.20 0.90
CA PHE A 70 1.61 -3.98 0.41
C PHE A 70 2.44 -2.73 0.77
N LEU A 71 2.90 -2.61 2.03
CA LEU A 71 3.70 -1.47 2.47
C LEU A 71 5.08 -1.45 1.81
N ASP A 72 5.71 -2.62 1.65
CA ASP A 72 6.97 -2.78 0.92
C ASP A 72 6.82 -2.27 -0.53
N GLU A 73 5.75 -2.67 -1.22
CA GLU A 73 5.46 -2.23 -2.60
C GLU A 73 5.07 -0.75 -2.69
N THR A 74 4.35 -0.23 -1.70
CA THR A 74 3.96 1.19 -1.61
C THR A 74 5.20 2.09 -1.60
N VAL A 75 6.15 1.78 -0.71
CA VAL A 75 7.43 2.50 -0.61
C VAL A 75 8.29 2.30 -1.86
N ARG A 76 8.29 1.08 -2.44
CA ARG A 76 9.04 0.79 -3.67
C ARG A 76 8.62 1.66 -4.86
N HIS A 77 7.36 2.10 -4.90
CA HIS A 77 6.84 3.02 -5.94
C HIS A 77 6.83 4.49 -5.51
N GLY A 78 7.43 4.84 -4.38
CA GLY A 78 7.57 6.22 -3.92
C GLY A 78 6.35 6.78 -3.21
N THR A 79 5.32 5.99 -2.97
CA THR A 79 4.17 6.39 -2.13
C THR A 79 4.58 6.32 -0.67
N THR A 80 4.37 7.43 0.05
CA THR A 80 4.68 7.53 1.48
C THR A 80 3.45 7.73 2.35
N THR A 81 2.32 8.09 1.74
CA THR A 81 1.05 8.30 2.43
C THR A 81 -0.06 7.64 1.63
N VAL A 82 -0.94 6.92 2.31
CA VAL A 82 -2.02 6.16 1.67
C VAL A 82 -3.32 6.23 2.46
N ALA A 83 -4.43 6.47 1.75
CA ALA A 83 -5.79 6.26 2.27
C ALA A 83 -6.24 4.84 1.91
N ALA A 84 -5.93 3.88 2.79
CA ALA A 84 -6.15 2.46 2.55
C ALA A 84 -7.53 1.99 3.05
N TYR A 85 -8.24 1.27 2.19
CA TYR A 85 -9.43 0.49 2.54
C TYR A 85 -9.01 -0.90 3.04
N CYS A 86 -9.61 -1.32 4.16
CA CYS A 86 -9.48 -2.65 4.73
C CYS A 86 -10.72 -3.51 4.39
N SER A 87 -10.65 -4.81 4.64
CA SER A 87 -11.84 -5.66 4.58
C SER A 87 -12.73 -5.42 5.80
N VAL A 88 -13.92 -6.01 5.81
CA VAL A 88 -14.87 -5.94 6.94
C VAL A 88 -14.33 -6.55 8.25
N HIS A 89 -13.27 -7.34 8.19
CA HIS A 89 -12.71 -8.02 9.36
C HIS A 89 -11.83 -7.07 10.17
N LYS A 90 -12.05 -6.99 11.49
CA LYS A 90 -11.21 -6.20 12.41
C LYS A 90 -9.71 -6.51 12.26
N ALA A 91 -9.37 -7.79 12.11
CA ALA A 91 -7.99 -8.25 11.92
C ALA A 91 -7.32 -7.68 10.66
N SER A 92 -8.09 -7.26 9.65
CA SER A 92 -7.57 -6.59 8.45
C SER A 92 -7.05 -5.20 8.77
N ALA A 93 -7.81 -4.41 9.55
CA ALA A 93 -7.37 -3.10 10.00
C ALA A 93 -6.19 -3.21 10.98
N GLU A 94 -6.25 -4.14 11.94
CA GLU A 94 -5.15 -4.40 12.88
C GLU A 94 -3.86 -4.92 12.20
N ALA A 95 -3.96 -5.50 11.01
CA ALA A 95 -2.79 -5.91 10.25
C ALA A 95 -2.11 -4.71 9.55
N PHE A 96 -2.87 -3.66 9.23
CA PHE A 96 -2.40 -2.50 8.49
C PHE A 96 -1.83 -1.39 9.40
N PHE A 97 -2.44 -1.17 10.57
CA PHE A 97 -2.08 -0.15 11.55
C PHE A 97 -1.35 -0.74 12.76
#